data_AF-A0AAW7WHI4-F1
#
_entry.id   AF-A0AAW7WHI4-F1
#
_cell.length_a   1.000
_cell.length_b   1.000
_cell.length_c   1.000
_cell.angle_alpha   90.00
_cell.angle_beta   90.00
_cell.angle_gamma   90.00
#
_symmetry.space_group_name_H-M   'P 1'
#
loop_
_entity.id
_entity.type
_entity.pdbx_description
1 polymer ?
#
loop_
_entity_poly.entity_id
_entity_poly.type
_entity_poly.pdbx_seq_one_letter_code
_entity_poly.pdbx_strand_id
1 'polypeptide(L)'
;MKDKDFKRLEHKYKNYRKYSDGKEIAYGYRPDYVLYQEKEYIIFEFESGSSRKTFVGDMIKAAHFLRNERSGILVLVISLTEKVRDIASIAAHLRPYFEWVKNITKLNKIYIIDINAYYNGQRTLEVELPEFLEQVVMID
;
A
#
# COMPACT_ATOMS: atom_id res chain seq x y z
N MET A 1 -3.34 15.11 -4.61
CA MET A 1 -3.59 15.10 -3.15
C MET A 1 -2.27 15.34 -2.41
N LYS A 2 -2.26 15.93 -1.20
CA LYS A 2 -1.05 16.01 -0.36
C LYS A 2 -1.01 14.85 0.63
N ASP A 3 0.20 14.42 0.98
CA ASP A 3 0.46 13.36 1.95
C ASP A 3 -0.35 13.50 3.26
N LYS A 4 -0.30 14.67 3.90
CA LYS A 4 -1.06 14.95 5.14
C LYS A 4 -2.58 14.74 5.00
N ASP A 5 -3.11 14.93 3.80
CA ASP A 5 -4.55 14.82 3.53
C ASP A 5 -4.91 13.35 3.31
N PHE A 6 -4.04 12.60 2.63
CA PHE A 6 -4.16 11.14 2.49
C PHE A 6 -4.24 10.45 3.84
N LYS A 7 -3.34 10.77 4.78
CA LYS A 7 -3.29 10.21 6.14
C LYS A 7 -4.56 10.41 6.97
N ARG A 8 -5.41 11.36 6.59
CA ARG A 8 -6.67 11.69 7.27
C ARG A 8 -7.88 11.02 6.63
N LEU A 9 -7.71 10.38 5.47
CA LEU A 9 -8.81 9.65 4.83
C LEU A 9 -9.24 8.48 5.70
N GLU A 10 -10.50 8.09 5.57
CA GLU A 10 -11.08 6.97 6.30
C GLU A 10 -10.80 5.66 5.56
N HIS A 11 -9.55 5.17 5.62
CA HIS A 11 -9.17 3.88 5.03
C HIS A 11 -9.90 2.73 5.72
N LYS A 12 -10.41 1.77 4.93
CA LYS A 12 -11.20 0.63 5.43
C LYS A 12 -10.74 -0.69 4.84
N TYR A 13 -10.85 -1.73 5.66
CA TYR A 13 -10.72 -3.12 5.28
C TYR A 13 -11.43 -3.98 6.32
N LYS A 14 -12.60 -4.54 5.99
CA LYS A 14 -13.37 -5.43 6.87
C LYS A 14 -13.55 -4.76 8.25
N ASN A 15 -13.30 -5.49 9.33
CA ASN A 15 -13.36 -5.03 10.71
C ASN A 15 -11.99 -4.60 11.27
N TYR A 16 -11.00 -4.31 10.43
CA TYR A 16 -9.67 -3.89 10.89
C TYR A 16 -9.76 -2.50 11.50
N ARG A 17 -9.01 -2.29 12.60
CA ARG A 17 -8.94 -1.00 13.27
C ARG A 17 -7.74 -0.21 12.78
N LYS A 18 -7.82 1.12 12.85
CA LYS A 18 -6.66 2.00 12.68
C LYS A 18 -5.57 1.64 13.70
N TYR A 19 -4.35 1.44 13.19
CA TYR A 19 -3.15 1.18 13.97
C TYR A 19 -2.21 2.38 13.99
N SER A 20 -1.95 2.98 12.82
CA SER A 20 -1.06 4.13 12.66
C SER A 20 -1.53 5.03 11.52
N ASP A 21 -1.21 6.32 11.61
CA ASP A 21 -1.50 7.39 10.65
C ASP A 21 -0.25 8.26 10.39
N GLY A 22 0.84 7.61 9.94
CA GLY A 22 2.13 8.26 9.70
C GLY A 22 3.10 8.23 10.89
N LYS A 23 2.79 7.47 11.94
CA LYS A 23 3.66 7.27 13.10
C LYS A 23 4.58 6.07 12.90
N GLU A 24 5.67 6.08 13.65
CA GLU A 24 6.66 5.01 13.63
C GLU A 24 6.09 3.73 14.24
N ILE A 25 6.10 2.64 13.46
CA ILE A 25 5.59 1.32 13.88
C ILE A 25 6.72 0.30 14.06
N ALA A 26 7.90 0.60 13.54
CA ALA A 26 9.15 -0.11 13.73
C ALA A 26 10.29 0.88 13.53
N TYR A 27 11.49 0.56 14.03
CA TYR A 27 12.64 1.47 13.98
C TYR A 27 12.86 2.06 12.58
N GLY A 28 12.65 3.36 12.44
CA GLY A 28 12.80 4.10 11.18
C GLY A 28 11.73 3.84 10.12
N TYR A 29 10.67 3.07 10.42
CA TYR A 29 9.57 2.79 9.50
C TYR A 29 8.26 3.49 9.91
N ARG A 30 7.81 4.40 9.05
CA ARG A 30 6.65 5.30 9.24
C ARG A 30 5.73 5.27 8.03
N PRO A 31 5.00 4.17 7.79
CA PRO A 31 4.02 4.10 6.71
C PRO A 31 2.92 5.14 6.88
N ASP A 32 2.33 5.56 5.76
CA ASP A 32 1.35 6.64 5.77
C ASP A 32 0.09 6.28 6.54
N TYR A 33 -0.40 5.06 6.40
CA TYR A 33 -1.53 4.57 7.19
C TYR A 33 -1.46 3.06 7.38
N VAL A 34 -1.92 2.58 8.53
CA VAL A 34 -1.93 1.15 8.84
C VAL A 34 -3.25 0.76 9.48
N LEU A 35 -3.90 -0.25 8.89
CA LEU A 35 -4.98 -1.00 9.52
C LEU A 35 -4.45 -2.30 10.10
N TYR A 36 -5.08 -2.79 11.16
CA TYR A 36 -4.63 -3.96 11.89
C TYR A 36 -5.78 -4.78 12.47
N GLN A 37 -5.60 -6.10 12.43
CA GLN A 37 -6.39 -7.06 13.19
C GLN A 37 -5.47 -8.21 13.64
N GLU A 38 -5.28 -8.35 14.96
CA GLU A 38 -4.47 -9.40 15.61
C GLU A 38 -3.00 -9.50 15.20
N LYS A 39 -2.68 -10.04 14.03
CA LYS A 39 -1.32 -10.13 13.49
C LYS A 39 -1.27 -9.81 12.01
N GLU A 40 -2.40 -9.42 11.45
CA GLU A 40 -2.56 -9.04 10.07
C GLU A 40 -2.62 -7.53 9.92
N TYR A 41 -1.92 -7.01 8.93
CA TYR A 41 -1.78 -5.58 8.69
C TYR A 41 -2.12 -5.24 7.25
N ILE A 42 -2.82 -4.13 7.05
CA ILE A 42 -2.94 -3.48 5.75
C ILE A 42 -2.17 -2.18 5.82
N ILE A 43 -1.08 -2.12 5.07
CA ILE A 43 -0.16 -0.99 5.05
C ILE A 43 -0.48 -0.16 3.82
N PHE A 44 -0.73 1.12 4.00
CA PHE A 44 -0.93 2.08 2.91
C PHE A 44 0.29 2.98 2.81
N GLU A 45 0.77 3.17 1.58
CA GLU A 45 1.80 4.15 1.23
C GLU A 45 1.28 4.98 0.05
N PHE A 46 1.37 6.30 0.15
CA PHE A 46 0.92 7.22 -0.87
C PHE A 46 2.10 7.87 -1.58
N GLU A 47 2.23 7.58 -2.86
CA GLU A 47 3.32 8.08 -3.68
C GLU A 47 2.84 9.04 -4.76
N SER A 48 3.29 10.29 -4.65
CA SER A 48 3.03 11.33 -5.66
C SER A 48 4.19 11.53 -6.65
N GLY A 49 5.31 10.86 -6.41
CA GLY A 49 6.50 10.91 -7.25
C GLY A 49 6.53 9.84 -8.34
N SER A 50 7.53 9.94 -9.21
CA SER A 50 7.75 8.99 -10.32
C SER A 50 8.96 8.07 -10.13
N SER A 51 9.54 8.04 -8.94
CA SER A 51 10.78 7.33 -8.67
C SER A 51 10.50 5.85 -8.44
N ARG A 52 10.95 5.01 -9.37
CA ARG A 52 10.90 3.54 -9.26
C ARG A 52 11.54 3.01 -7.97
N LYS A 53 12.60 3.66 -7.50
CA LYS A 53 13.30 3.31 -6.26
C LYS A 53 12.42 3.49 -5.03
N THR A 54 11.49 4.43 -5.06
CA THR A 54 10.60 4.70 -3.93
C THR A 54 9.64 3.54 -3.74
N PHE A 55 8.93 3.12 -4.80
CA PHE A 55 8.02 1.97 -4.75
C PHE A 55 8.71 0.69 -4.24
N VAL A 56 9.93 0.42 -4.72
CA VAL A 56 10.73 -0.73 -4.23
C VAL A 56 11.07 -0.53 -2.75
N GLY A 57 11.52 0.66 -2.35
CA GLY A 57 11.82 0.99 -0.96
C GLY A 57 10.64 0.77 -0.01
N ASP A 58 9.45 1.19 -0.41
CA ASP A 58 8.22 1.03 0.37
C ASP A 58 7.84 -0.43 0.51
N MET A 59 7.91 -1.18 -0.60
CA MET A 59 7.70 -2.62 -0.59
C MET A 59 8.69 -3.36 0.32
N ILE A 60 9.98 -3.03 0.26
CA ILE A 60 11.01 -3.66 1.10
C ILE A 60 10.80 -3.33 2.58
N LYS A 61 10.45 -2.10 2.92
CA LYS A 61 10.17 -1.70 4.31
C LYS A 61 8.93 -2.41 4.86
N ALA A 62 7.84 -2.45 4.08
CA ALA A 62 6.63 -3.18 4.42
C ALA A 62 6.93 -4.67 4.59
N ALA A 63 7.64 -5.29 3.65
CA ALA A 63 8.04 -6.70 3.73
C ALA A 63 8.90 -6.98 4.97
N HIS A 64 9.86 -6.10 5.29
CA HIS A 64 10.69 -6.24 6.49
C HIS A 64 9.87 -6.14 7.78
N PHE A 65 8.90 -5.23 7.84
CA PHE A 65 7.96 -5.13 8.94
C PHE A 65 7.08 -6.38 9.06
N LEU A 66 6.64 -6.95 7.94
CA LEU A 66 5.82 -8.16 7.88
C LEU A 66 6.67 -9.43 7.99
N ARG A 67 7.42 -9.55 9.08
CA ARG A 67 8.21 -10.74 9.43
C ARG A 67 7.79 -11.30 10.78
N ASN A 68 8.27 -12.51 11.07
CA ASN A 68 7.98 -13.28 12.27
C ASN A 68 6.49 -13.57 12.37
N GLU A 69 5.79 -12.99 13.33
CA GLU A 69 4.38 -13.25 13.55
C GLU A 69 3.45 -12.34 12.75
N ARG A 70 3.97 -11.27 12.15
CA ARG A 70 3.21 -10.26 11.39
C ARG A 70 3.05 -10.69 9.93
N SER A 71 1.84 -10.67 9.41
CA SER A 71 1.51 -10.88 7.99
C SER A 71 0.68 -9.72 7.46
N GLY A 72 0.59 -9.55 6.14
CA GLY A 72 -0.20 -8.44 5.62
C GLY A 72 -0.17 -8.20 4.13
N ILE A 73 -0.82 -7.10 3.78
CA ILE A 73 -0.97 -6.59 2.42
C ILE A 73 -0.38 -5.19 2.37
N LEU A 74 0.30 -4.87 1.28
CA LEU A 74 0.69 -3.51 0.94
C LEU A 74 -0.28 -2.93 -0.08
N VAL A 75 -0.80 -1.74 0.17
CA VAL A 75 -1.62 -0.95 -0.75
C VAL A 75 -0.80 0.29 -1.13
N LEU A 76 -0.26 0.28 -2.35
CA LEU A 76 0.42 1.43 -2.93
C LEU A 76 -0.61 2.30 -3.64
N VAL A 77 -0.88 3.47 -3.08
CA VAL A 77 -1.77 4.46 -3.70
C VAL A 77 -0.91 5.48 -4.43
N ILE A 78 -1.08 5.59 -5.74
CA ILE A 78 -0.18 6.35 -6.60
C ILE A 78 -0.92 7.56 -7.16
N SER A 79 -0.29 8.73 -7.21
CA SER A 79 -0.76 9.81 -8.07
C SER A 79 -0.17 9.62 -9.46
N LEU A 80 -0.99 9.23 -10.44
CA LEU A 80 -0.53 9.18 -11.82
C LEU A 80 -0.10 10.58 -12.30
N THR A 81 0.95 10.61 -13.12
CA THR A 81 1.54 11.82 -13.69
C THR A 81 1.92 11.56 -15.15
N GLU A 82 2.38 12.58 -15.89
CA GLU A 82 2.91 12.35 -17.24
C GLU A 82 4.08 11.35 -17.28
N LYS A 83 4.81 11.18 -16.15
CA LYS A 83 5.94 10.25 -16.02
C LYS A 83 5.53 8.87 -15.50
N VAL A 84 4.43 8.79 -14.75
CA VAL A 84 3.83 7.54 -14.26
C VAL A 84 2.43 7.47 -14.82
N ARG A 85 2.32 6.92 -16.03
CA ARG A 85 1.06 6.94 -16.79
C ARG A 85 0.15 5.77 -16.47
N ASP A 86 0.70 4.71 -15.87
CA ASP A 86 0.01 3.45 -15.68
C ASP A 86 0.59 2.68 -14.48
N ILE A 87 -0.31 2.27 -13.58
CA ILE A 87 -0.02 1.44 -12.42
C ILE A 87 0.48 0.04 -12.79
N ALA A 88 0.12 -0.51 -13.96
CA ALA A 88 0.60 -1.83 -14.39
C ALA A 88 2.10 -1.84 -14.68
N SER A 89 2.66 -0.71 -15.15
CA SER A 89 4.11 -0.57 -15.33
C SER A 89 4.88 -0.60 -14.00
N ILE A 90 4.28 -0.06 -12.93
CA ILE A 90 4.82 -0.14 -11.57
C ILE A 90 4.76 -1.58 -11.08
N ALA A 91 3.63 -2.27 -11.29
CA ALA A 91 3.48 -3.66 -10.89
C ALA A 91 4.52 -4.56 -11.56
N ALA A 92 4.71 -4.41 -12.87
CA ALA A 92 5.74 -5.14 -13.61
C ALA A 92 7.15 -4.87 -13.07
N HIS A 93 7.42 -3.63 -12.63
CA HIS A 93 8.69 -3.28 -12.01
C HIS A 93 8.87 -3.90 -10.62
N LEU A 94 7.82 -3.99 -9.81
CA LEU A 94 7.86 -4.53 -8.45
C LEU A 94 7.89 -6.07 -8.41
N ARG A 95 7.27 -6.75 -9.38
CA ARG A 95 7.09 -8.21 -9.36
C ARG A 95 8.40 -8.98 -9.10
N PRO A 96 9.55 -8.70 -9.75
CA PRO A 96 10.79 -9.42 -9.46
C PRO A 96 11.27 -9.26 -8.00
N TYR A 97 11.08 -8.07 -7.42
CA TYR A 97 11.46 -7.81 -6.03
C TYR A 97 10.48 -8.47 -5.05
N PHE A 98 9.19 -8.49 -5.40
CA PHE A 98 8.17 -9.19 -4.61
C PHE A 98 8.45 -10.69 -4.56
N GLU A 99 8.74 -11.32 -5.70
CA GLU A 99 9.16 -12.73 -5.78
C GLU A 99 10.37 -13.04 -4.90
N TRP A 100 11.31 -12.12 -4.80
CA TRP A 100 12.46 -12.26 -3.93
C TRP A 100 12.10 -12.20 -2.44
N VAL A 101 11.26 -11.25 -2.02
CA VAL A 101 10.93 -11.08 -0.58
C VAL A 101 9.83 -12.00 -0.07
N LYS A 102 8.95 -12.51 -0.92
CA LYS A 102 7.79 -13.32 -0.49
C LYS A 102 8.18 -14.62 0.22
N ASN A 103 9.36 -15.15 -0.09
CA ASN A 103 9.88 -16.39 0.52
C ASN A 103 10.53 -16.17 1.89
N ILE A 104 10.79 -14.92 2.29
CA ILE A 104 11.51 -14.57 3.54
C ILE A 104 10.73 -13.59 4.43
N THR A 105 9.52 -13.21 4.00
CA THR A 105 8.59 -12.31 4.68
C THR A 105 7.17 -12.89 4.58
N LYS A 106 6.21 -12.20 5.19
CA LYS A 106 4.77 -12.52 5.15
C LYS A 106 3.98 -11.37 4.52
N LEU A 107 4.61 -10.67 3.57
CA LEU A 107 3.91 -9.78 2.66
C LEU A 107 3.20 -10.67 1.63
N ASN A 108 1.88 -10.80 1.76
CA ASN A 108 1.11 -11.78 1.01
C ASN A 108 0.73 -11.28 -0.38
N LYS A 109 0.43 -9.98 -0.49
CA LYS A 109 -0.06 -9.34 -1.71
C LYS A 109 0.33 -7.87 -1.74
N ILE A 110 0.39 -7.33 -2.95
CA ILE A 110 0.50 -5.89 -3.19
C ILE A 110 -0.66 -5.46 -4.10
N TYR A 111 -1.42 -4.46 -3.66
CA TYR A 111 -2.38 -3.76 -4.51
C TYR A 111 -1.79 -2.41 -4.91
N ILE A 112 -1.90 -2.07 -6.19
CA ILE A 112 -1.51 -0.77 -6.73
C ILE A 112 -2.74 -0.12 -7.32
N ILE A 113 -3.03 1.13 -6.92
CA ILE A 113 -4.23 1.86 -7.32
C ILE A 113 -3.91 3.35 -7.56
N ASP A 114 -4.54 3.97 -8.56
CA ASP A 114 -4.48 5.44 -8.73
C ASP A 114 -5.29 6.14 -7.64
N ILE A 115 -4.79 7.25 -7.10
CA ILE A 115 -5.45 8.03 -6.06
C ILE A 115 -6.85 8.51 -6.50
N ASN A 116 -7.02 8.83 -7.78
CA ASN A 116 -8.31 9.30 -8.30
C ASN A 116 -9.35 8.18 -8.39
N ALA A 117 -8.90 6.92 -8.55
CA ALA A 117 -9.78 5.76 -8.47
C ALA A 117 -10.06 5.37 -7.01
N TYR A 118 -9.03 5.45 -6.15
CA TYR A 118 -9.14 5.11 -4.73
C TYR A 118 -10.05 6.06 -3.95
N TYR A 119 -10.02 7.36 -4.26
CA TYR A 119 -10.76 8.39 -3.53
C TYR A 119 -11.50 9.33 -4.47
N ASN A 120 -12.83 9.38 -4.34
CA ASN A 120 -13.71 10.17 -5.21
C ASN A 120 -14.02 11.58 -4.70
N GLY A 121 -13.34 12.05 -3.65
CA GLY A 121 -13.63 13.34 -3.01
C GLY A 121 -14.58 13.26 -1.81
N GLN A 122 -15.23 12.11 -1.58
CA GLN A 122 -16.14 11.89 -0.44
C GLN A 122 -15.74 10.66 0.38
N ARG A 123 -15.47 9.54 -0.28
CA ARG A 123 -15.10 8.27 0.38
C ARG A 123 -13.94 7.60 -0.33
N THR A 124 -13.18 6.81 0.43
CA THR A 124 -12.21 5.86 -0.12
C THR A 124 -12.91 4.55 -0.46
N LEU A 125 -12.39 3.83 -1.44
CA LEU A 125 -12.77 2.45 -1.71
C LEU A 125 -12.24 1.55 -0.58
N GLU A 126 -13.09 0.67 -0.07
CA GLU A 126 -12.68 -0.31 0.94
C GLU A 126 -11.88 -1.43 0.28
N VAL A 127 -10.74 -1.78 0.87
CA VAL A 127 -9.81 -2.76 0.31
C VAL A 127 -10.49 -4.12 0.13
N GLU A 128 -10.24 -4.77 -1.01
CA GLU A 128 -10.83 -6.06 -1.43
C GLU A 128 -12.36 -6.10 -1.65
N LEU A 129 -13.09 -4.97 -1.56
CA LEU A 129 -14.45 -4.93 -2.11
C LEU A 129 -14.42 -4.92 -3.66
N PRO A 130 -15.49 -5.37 -4.34
CA PRO A 130 -15.53 -5.44 -5.80
C PRO A 130 -15.13 -4.11 -6.49
N GLU A 131 -15.66 -2.99 -6.01
CA GLU A 131 -15.34 -1.65 -6.51
C GLU A 131 -13.85 -1.29 -6.40
N PHE A 132 -13.15 -1.80 -5.38
CA PHE A 132 -11.71 -1.66 -5.25
C PHE A 132 -10.96 -2.59 -6.20
N LEU A 133 -11.35 -3.87 -6.25
CA LEU A 133 -10.67 -4.88 -7.07
C LEU A 133 -10.72 -4.59 -8.57
N GLU A 134 -11.78 -3.93 -9.04
CA GLU A 134 -11.90 -3.49 -10.44
C GLU A 134 -10.91 -2.39 -10.83
N GLN A 135 -10.33 -1.68 -9.86
CA GLN A 135 -9.48 -0.51 -10.08
C GLN A 135 -7.99 -0.76 -9.83
N VAL A 136 -7.63 -1.94 -9.30
CA VAL A 136 -6.25 -2.24 -8.89
C VAL A 136 -5.51 -3.14 -9.85
N VAL A 137 -4.19 -3.02 -9.84
CA VAL A 137 -3.30 -4.09 -10.28
C VAL A 137 -2.79 -4.83 -9.05
N MET A 138 -2.98 -6.15 -9.02
CA MET A 138 -2.54 -7.02 -7.93
C MET A 138 -1.22 -7.72 -8.29
N ILE A 139 -0.35 -7.87 -7.29
CA ILE A 139 0.80 -8.78 -7.32
C ILE A 139 0.62 -9.81 -6.19
N ASP A 140 0.68 -11.09 -6.56
CA ASP A 140 0.57 -12.29 -5.72
C ASP A 140 1.65 -13.34 -6.06
#